data_AF-A0A8T2QXA4-F1
#
_entry.id   AF-A0A8T2QXA4-F1
#
_cell.length_a   1.000
_cell.length_b   1.000
_cell.length_c   1.000
_cell.angle_alpha   90.00
_cell.angle_beta   90.00
_cell.angle_gamma   90.00
#
_symmetry.space_group_name_H-M   'P 1'
#
loop_
_entity.id
_entity.type
_entity.pdbx_description
1 polymer ?
#
loop_
_entity_poly.entity_id
_entity_poly.type
_entity_poly.pdbx_seq_one_letter_code
_entity_poly.pdbx_strand_id
1 'polypeptide(L)'
;MVLVRRVTMNIFFCFCIALVQVSAINNYENERLISFRDGFISWNYHSGAAEHTYEPLTWTQRISIAQDIARGIEYLHDGAVPPVIHRDIKASNILLDSFMVARIADFGLSKESDSGRPASGVRGTYGYVDPEYFYSNNLTPKSDVYSFGIVLFELIAGRSPSEGLMEYVEVVLSMNGGRDVWLQLLDPRLHGNCDLKELNHIALIASRCAEAEVQKRPRISEVVQALARFRRTGGSKLDSLNLSSFNRFERKQRAERDMMQESSSMEDARG
;
A
#
# COMPACT_ATOMS: atom_id res chain seq x y z
N MET A 1 36.47 8.40 -20.85
CA MET A 1 35.63 7.21 -20.55
C MET A 1 34.61 7.38 -19.42
N VAL A 2 34.63 8.45 -18.62
CA VAL A 2 33.65 8.67 -17.52
C VAL A 2 32.35 9.36 -17.99
N LEU A 3 32.40 10.10 -19.09
CA LEU A 3 31.24 10.86 -19.62
C LEU A 3 30.26 9.99 -20.43
N VAL A 4 30.74 8.91 -21.06
CA VAL A 4 29.91 8.01 -21.90
C VAL A 4 29.05 7.07 -21.05
N ARG A 5 29.49 6.68 -19.84
CA ARG A 5 28.66 5.92 -18.87
C ARG A 5 27.57 6.78 -18.19
N ARG A 6 27.75 8.11 -18.13
CA ARG A 6 26.79 9.07 -17.55
C ARG A 6 25.54 9.27 -18.43
N VAL A 7 25.69 9.14 -19.74
CA VAL A 7 24.60 9.36 -20.69
C VAL A 7 23.77 8.09 -20.87
N THR A 8 24.40 6.90 -20.93
CA THR A 8 23.67 5.64 -21.12
C THR A 8 22.89 5.16 -19.88
N MET A 9 23.33 5.47 -18.65
CA MET A 9 22.58 5.08 -17.44
C MET A 9 21.37 5.98 -17.12
N ASN A 10 21.46 7.29 -17.37
CA ASN A 10 20.32 8.20 -17.22
C ASN A 10 19.22 7.93 -18.27
N ILE A 11 19.60 7.43 -19.44
CA ILE A 11 18.65 7.04 -20.49
C ILE A 11 17.83 5.83 -20.06
N PHE A 12 18.38 4.85 -19.33
CA PHE A 12 17.61 3.69 -18.85
C PHE A 12 16.69 4.03 -17.66
N PHE A 13 17.15 4.86 -16.71
CA PHE A 13 16.30 5.40 -15.64
C PHE A 13 15.14 6.22 -16.23
N CYS A 14 15.45 7.10 -17.19
CA CYS A 14 14.42 7.79 -17.98
C CYS A 14 13.62 6.82 -18.84
N PHE A 15 14.12 5.71 -19.38
CA PHE A 15 13.32 4.80 -20.22
C PHE A 15 12.38 3.93 -19.40
N CYS A 16 12.76 3.47 -18.21
CA CYS A 16 11.85 2.72 -17.35
C CYS A 16 10.72 3.62 -16.82
N ILE A 17 11.09 4.80 -16.29
CA ILE A 17 10.11 5.79 -15.85
C ILE A 17 9.34 6.32 -17.05
N ALA A 18 9.98 6.67 -18.16
CA ALA A 18 9.30 7.14 -19.36
C ALA A 18 8.62 6.03 -20.16
N LEU A 19 8.81 4.73 -19.95
CA LEU A 19 7.92 3.72 -20.53
C LEU A 19 6.63 3.64 -19.70
N VAL A 20 6.72 3.72 -18.37
CA VAL A 20 5.55 3.89 -17.50
C VAL A 20 4.85 5.21 -17.83
N GLN A 21 5.61 6.30 -17.95
CA GLN A 21 5.13 7.65 -18.23
C GLN A 21 4.70 7.81 -19.68
N VAL A 22 5.34 7.22 -20.70
CA VAL A 22 4.89 7.24 -22.11
C VAL A 22 3.69 6.32 -22.30
N SER A 23 3.57 5.21 -21.56
CA SER A 23 2.33 4.45 -21.53
C SER A 23 1.18 5.22 -20.88
N ALA A 24 1.47 6.07 -19.88
CA ALA A 24 0.50 7.00 -19.29
C ALA A 24 0.25 8.24 -20.20
N ILE A 25 1.27 8.73 -20.91
CA ILE A 25 1.22 9.92 -21.77
C ILE A 25 0.51 9.63 -23.09
N ASN A 26 0.77 8.47 -23.71
CA ASN A 26 0.10 8.09 -24.96
C ASN A 26 -1.39 7.70 -24.77
N ASN A 27 -1.88 7.69 -23.52
CA ASN A 27 -3.27 7.41 -23.16
C ASN A 27 -3.98 8.60 -22.50
N TYR A 28 -3.44 9.82 -22.61
CA TYR A 28 -4.01 11.01 -21.95
C TYR A 28 -5.46 11.35 -22.32
N GLU A 29 -6.03 10.76 -23.36
CA GLU A 29 -7.41 11.04 -23.73
C GLU A 29 -8.44 10.32 -22.85
N ASN A 30 -8.08 9.29 -22.05
CA ASN A 30 -9.07 8.50 -21.29
C ASN A 30 -8.63 7.89 -19.94
N GLU A 31 -7.56 8.37 -19.29
CA GLU A 31 -7.12 7.81 -18.00
C GLU A 31 -7.90 8.37 -16.80
N ARG A 32 -8.12 7.51 -15.79
CA ARG A 32 -8.89 7.82 -14.59
C ARG A 32 -7.98 7.75 -13.36
N LEU A 33 -8.21 8.59 -12.36
CA LEU A 33 -7.44 8.58 -11.10
C LEU A 33 -8.22 7.87 -10.00
N ILE A 34 -7.56 7.14 -9.09
CA ILE A 34 -8.18 6.84 -7.80
C ILE A 34 -8.28 8.16 -7.03
N SER A 35 -9.50 8.54 -6.71
CA SER A 35 -9.78 9.75 -5.94
C SER A 35 -10.63 9.42 -4.74
N PHE A 36 -10.28 10.09 -3.64
CA PHE A 36 -11.05 10.15 -2.42
C PHE A 36 -11.63 11.55 -2.34
N ARG A 37 -12.89 11.72 -2.73
CA ARG A 37 -13.59 13.01 -2.66
C ARG A 37 -14.92 12.80 -1.96
N ASP A 38 -15.23 13.65 -0.98
CA ASP A 38 -16.47 13.60 -0.19
C ASP A 38 -16.73 12.23 0.47
N GLY A 39 -15.66 11.57 0.93
CA GLY A 39 -15.73 10.22 1.51
C GLY A 39 -15.91 9.09 0.49
N PHE A 40 -15.77 9.36 -0.82
CA PHE A 40 -15.88 8.35 -1.87
C PHE A 40 -14.55 7.84 -2.40
N ILE A 41 -14.24 6.54 -2.27
CA ILE A 41 -13.28 5.90 -3.21
C ILE A 41 -13.98 5.72 -4.55
N SER A 42 -13.55 6.51 -5.52
CA SER A 42 -14.10 6.50 -6.87
C SER A 42 -13.00 6.75 -7.89
N TRP A 43 -13.30 6.47 -9.16
CA TRP A 43 -12.41 6.86 -10.25
C TRP A 43 -12.83 8.23 -10.79
N ASN A 44 -11.90 9.16 -10.93
CA ASN A 44 -12.15 10.48 -11.55
C ASN A 44 -11.86 10.42 -13.04
N TYR A 45 -12.76 10.98 -13.86
CA TYR A 45 -12.49 11.25 -15.28
C TYR A 45 -12.07 12.71 -15.45
N HIS A 46 -10.96 12.98 -16.14
CA HIS A 46 -10.53 14.35 -16.49
C HIS A 46 -11.17 14.80 -17.81
N SER A 47 -12.49 14.91 -17.88
CA SER A 47 -13.16 15.65 -18.96
C SER A 47 -14.08 16.71 -18.40
N GLY A 48 -13.94 17.94 -18.89
CA GLY A 48 -14.77 19.06 -18.48
C GLY A 48 -16.27 18.79 -18.68
N ALA A 49 -17.05 19.21 -17.67
CA ALA A 49 -18.49 19.40 -17.70
C ALA A 49 -19.38 18.13 -17.75
N ALA A 50 -19.45 17.40 -16.63
CA ALA A 50 -20.69 16.76 -16.19
C ALA A 50 -20.69 16.60 -14.66
N GLU A 51 -21.85 16.78 -14.04
CA GLU A 51 -22.10 16.50 -12.64
C GLU A 51 -22.04 14.98 -12.44
N HIS A 52 -20.90 14.47 -11.98
CA HIS A 52 -20.62 13.03 -11.96
C HIS A 52 -21.15 12.37 -10.69
N THR A 53 -22.04 11.38 -10.84
CA THR A 53 -22.36 10.43 -9.79
C THR A 53 -21.20 9.44 -9.65
N TYR A 54 -20.44 9.55 -8.57
CA TYR A 54 -19.32 8.66 -8.26
C TYR A 54 -19.84 7.31 -7.76
N GLU A 55 -19.67 6.24 -8.53
CA GLU A 55 -19.93 4.87 -8.04
C GLU A 55 -18.75 4.40 -7.16
N PRO A 56 -19.01 3.87 -5.95
CA PRO A 56 -17.97 3.30 -5.12
C PRO A 56 -17.32 2.09 -5.77
N LEU A 57 -15.99 1.96 -5.64
CA LEU A 57 -15.29 0.74 -6.03
C LEU A 57 -15.84 -0.48 -5.28
N THR A 58 -16.15 -1.55 -6.01
CA THR A 58 -16.50 -2.85 -5.44
C THR A 58 -15.31 -3.46 -4.69
N TRP A 59 -15.59 -4.41 -3.78
CA TRP A 59 -14.54 -5.12 -3.04
C TRP A 59 -13.52 -5.81 -3.95
N THR A 60 -13.97 -6.51 -4.98
CA THR A 60 -13.09 -7.20 -5.95
C THR A 60 -12.20 -6.22 -6.72
N GLN A 61 -12.71 -5.03 -7.08
CA GLN A 61 -11.90 -3.99 -7.71
C GLN A 61 -10.82 -3.48 -6.74
N ARG A 62 -11.17 -3.23 -5.47
CA ARG A 62 -10.20 -2.79 -4.44
C ARG A 62 -9.06 -3.81 -4.26
N ILE A 63 -9.38 -5.11 -4.24
CA ILE A 63 -8.38 -6.18 -4.20
C ILE A 63 -7.50 -6.17 -5.46
N SER A 64 -8.09 -6.04 -6.64
CA SER A 64 -7.35 -6.06 -7.90
C SER A 64 -6.38 -4.87 -7.98
N ILE A 65 -6.82 -3.70 -7.56
CA ILE A 65 -6.02 -2.48 -7.43
C ILE A 65 -4.86 -2.70 -6.45
N ALA A 66 -5.13 -3.23 -5.26
CA ALA A 66 -4.08 -3.54 -4.28
C ALA A 66 -3.01 -4.50 -4.85
N GLN A 67 -3.45 -5.54 -5.59
CA GLN A 67 -2.53 -6.47 -6.26
C GLN A 67 -1.66 -5.78 -7.31
N ASP A 68 -2.23 -4.86 -8.09
CA ASP A 68 -1.51 -4.14 -9.15
C ASP A 68 -0.51 -3.14 -8.58
N ILE A 69 -0.90 -2.40 -7.53
CA ILE A 69 0.01 -1.49 -6.81
C ILE A 69 1.18 -2.29 -6.22
N ALA A 70 0.91 -3.41 -5.54
CA ALA A 70 1.95 -4.23 -4.92
C ALA A 70 2.98 -4.73 -5.95
N ARG A 71 2.52 -5.20 -7.12
CA ARG A 71 3.41 -5.60 -8.24
C ARG A 71 4.17 -4.43 -8.83
N GLY A 72 3.54 -3.25 -8.92
CA GLY A 72 4.21 -2.03 -9.33
C GLY A 72 5.37 -1.69 -8.40
N ILE A 73 5.16 -1.73 -7.08
CA ILE A 73 6.20 -1.48 -6.08
C ILE A 73 7.28 -2.58 -6.15
N GLU A 74 6.91 -3.85 -6.27
CA GLU A 74 7.86 -4.96 -6.44
C GLU A 74 8.74 -4.76 -7.68
N TYR A 75 8.15 -4.35 -8.80
CA TYR A 75 8.93 -4.02 -10.00
C TYR A 75 9.93 -2.89 -9.73
N LEU A 76 9.53 -1.82 -9.03
CA LEU A 76 10.44 -0.73 -8.70
C LEU A 76 11.59 -1.19 -7.79
N HIS A 77 11.32 -2.03 -6.80
CA HIS A 77 12.31 -2.44 -5.79
C HIS A 77 13.22 -3.58 -6.25
N ASP A 78 12.67 -4.55 -6.98
CA ASP A 78 13.36 -5.80 -7.29
C ASP A 78 13.58 -6.00 -8.80
N GLY A 79 12.75 -5.38 -9.65
CA GLY A 79 12.80 -5.54 -11.12
C GLY A 79 13.56 -4.43 -11.86
N ALA A 80 13.52 -3.20 -11.36
CA ALA A 80 14.19 -2.06 -11.98
C ALA A 80 15.70 -2.12 -11.73
N VAL A 81 16.48 -1.69 -12.73
CA VAL A 81 17.94 -1.63 -12.65
C VAL A 81 18.41 -0.22 -13.02
N PRO A 82 18.90 0.59 -12.07
CA PRO A 82 19.00 0.28 -10.62
C PRO A 82 17.62 0.26 -9.93
N PRO A 83 17.50 -0.38 -8.75
CA PRO A 83 16.27 -0.34 -7.96
C PRO A 83 15.85 1.08 -7.57
N VAL A 84 14.55 1.33 -7.58
CA VAL A 84 13.93 2.65 -7.38
C VAL A 84 13.02 2.61 -6.16
N ILE A 85 13.16 3.59 -5.28
CA ILE A 85 12.20 3.87 -4.20
C ILE A 85 11.31 5.03 -4.67
N HIS A 86 10.00 4.82 -4.67
CA HIS A 86 9.02 5.79 -5.18
C HIS A 86 8.90 7.02 -4.27
N ARG A 87 8.87 6.79 -2.96
CA ARG A 87 8.84 7.80 -1.87
C ARG A 87 7.54 8.57 -1.70
N ASP A 88 6.61 8.48 -2.65
CA ASP A 88 5.30 9.14 -2.57
C ASP A 88 4.16 8.22 -3.00
N ILE A 89 4.16 6.99 -2.48
CA ILE A 89 3.03 6.05 -2.68
C ILE A 89 1.82 6.58 -1.90
N LYS A 90 0.77 6.94 -2.62
CA LYS A 90 -0.50 7.44 -2.08
C LYS A 90 -1.61 7.23 -3.10
N ALA A 91 -2.86 7.25 -2.66
CA ALA A 91 -4.01 7.03 -3.53
C ALA A 91 -4.06 7.94 -4.76
N SER A 92 -3.79 9.24 -4.60
CA SER A 92 -3.82 10.20 -5.71
C SER A 92 -2.70 10.03 -6.73
N ASN A 93 -1.69 9.20 -6.44
CA ASN A 93 -0.64 8.80 -7.36
C ASN A 93 -0.91 7.42 -7.99
N ILE A 94 -2.11 6.85 -7.80
CA ILE A 94 -2.52 5.61 -8.45
C ILE A 94 -3.52 5.94 -9.58
N LEU A 95 -3.11 5.65 -10.80
CA LEU A 95 -3.94 5.77 -12.00
C LEU A 95 -4.65 4.46 -12.28
N LEU A 96 -5.87 4.53 -12.80
CA LEU A 96 -6.65 3.42 -13.33
C LEU A 96 -6.83 3.62 -14.83
N ASP A 97 -6.45 2.63 -15.62
CA ASP A 97 -6.77 2.61 -17.04
C ASP A 97 -8.22 2.18 -17.30
N SER A 98 -8.64 2.17 -18.57
CA SER A 98 -9.98 1.77 -19.00
C SER A 98 -10.35 0.33 -18.62
N PHE A 99 -9.38 -0.51 -18.28
CA PHE A 99 -9.56 -1.90 -17.88
C PHE A 99 -9.51 -2.09 -16.36
N MET A 100 -9.54 -1.01 -15.57
CA MET A 100 -9.43 -1.03 -14.11
C MET A 100 -8.10 -1.60 -13.61
N VAL A 101 -7.04 -1.50 -14.42
CA VAL A 101 -5.68 -1.87 -14.01
C VAL A 101 -5.03 -0.67 -13.34
N ALA A 102 -4.47 -0.88 -12.14
CA ALA A 102 -3.81 0.17 -11.39
C ALA A 102 -2.34 0.37 -11.79
N ARG A 103 -1.91 1.62 -11.90
CA ARG A 103 -0.55 2.02 -12.25
C ARG A 103 -0.04 3.10 -11.30
N ILE A 104 1.20 2.97 -10.86
CA ILE A 104 1.86 3.97 -10.02
C ILE A 104 2.32 5.13 -10.91
N ALA A 105 2.02 6.36 -10.49
CA ALA A 105 2.38 7.59 -11.17
C ALA A 105 3.09 8.57 -10.21
N ASP A 106 3.52 9.70 -10.77
CA ASP A 106 4.26 10.77 -10.08
C ASP A 106 5.59 10.33 -9.43
N PHE A 107 6.56 10.07 -10.31
CA PHE A 107 7.93 9.73 -9.93
C PHE A 107 8.78 10.96 -9.55
N GLY A 108 8.19 12.14 -9.35
CA GLY A 108 8.91 13.39 -9.10
C GLY A 108 9.76 13.38 -7.83
N LEU A 109 9.45 12.49 -6.88
CA LEU A 109 10.19 12.30 -5.63
C LEU A 109 11.03 11.01 -5.60
N SER A 110 10.94 10.20 -6.65
CA SER A 110 11.58 8.89 -6.72
C SER A 110 13.11 8.99 -6.67
N LYS A 111 13.75 7.92 -6.18
CA LYS A 111 15.19 7.88 -6.00
C LYS A 111 15.74 6.46 -6.18
N GLU A 112 16.89 6.36 -6.85
CA GLU A 112 17.66 5.12 -6.88
C GLU A 112 18.15 4.72 -5.48
N SER A 113 17.84 3.50 -5.07
CA SER A 113 18.20 3.00 -3.73
C SER A 113 19.72 2.94 -3.51
N ASP A 114 20.47 2.63 -4.57
CA ASP A 114 21.92 2.42 -4.53
C ASP A 114 22.73 3.64 -5.03
N SER A 115 22.14 4.83 -4.99
CA SER A 115 22.80 6.06 -5.48
C SER A 115 24.03 6.47 -4.67
N GLY A 116 24.34 5.79 -3.54
CA GLY A 116 25.44 6.12 -2.62
C GLY A 116 25.36 7.51 -2.00
N ARG A 117 24.29 8.26 -2.28
CA ARG A 117 24.04 9.63 -1.83
C ARG A 117 23.00 9.59 -0.72
N PRO A 118 23.20 10.27 0.41
CA PRO A 118 22.15 10.42 1.41
C PRO A 118 20.90 11.09 0.81
N ALA A 119 19.72 10.81 1.36
CA ALA A 119 18.49 11.48 0.95
C ALA A 119 18.60 13.00 1.21
N SER A 120 18.13 13.81 0.26
CA SER A 120 18.13 15.29 0.36
C SER A 120 17.02 15.77 1.30
N GLY A 121 17.12 15.38 2.58
CA GLY A 121 16.09 15.58 3.60
C GLY A 121 14.90 14.65 3.43
N VAL A 122 13.92 14.76 4.34
CA VAL A 122 12.66 14.01 4.30
C VAL A 122 11.73 14.62 3.25
N ARG A 123 11.09 13.79 2.42
CA ARG A 123 10.05 14.20 1.45
C ARG A 123 8.99 13.10 1.34
N GLY A 124 7.77 13.50 1.01
CA GLY A 124 6.61 12.62 0.83
C GLY A 124 5.35 13.34 1.31
N THR A 125 4.20 12.68 1.19
CA THR A 125 2.90 13.24 1.58
C THR A 125 2.55 12.92 3.04
N TYR A 126 2.18 13.94 3.82
CA TYR A 126 1.76 13.77 5.22
C TYR A 126 0.63 12.73 5.35
N GLY A 127 0.70 11.90 6.38
CA GLY A 127 -0.21 10.75 6.59
C GLY A 127 0.23 9.45 5.89
N TYR A 128 1.13 9.52 4.90
CA TYR A 128 1.67 8.35 4.19
C TYR A 128 3.15 8.11 4.47
N VAL A 129 3.86 9.14 4.95
CA VAL A 129 5.30 9.10 5.19
C VAL A 129 5.60 8.11 6.31
N ASP A 130 6.52 7.19 6.02
CA ASP A 130 7.12 6.27 6.98
C ASP A 130 7.67 7.04 8.21
N PRO A 131 7.20 6.75 9.43
CA PRO A 131 7.64 7.46 10.63
C PRO A 131 9.12 7.26 10.92
N GLU A 132 9.65 6.05 10.72
CA GLU A 132 11.08 5.78 10.95
C GLU A 132 11.93 6.58 9.95
N TYR A 133 11.51 6.65 8.68
CA TYR A 133 12.14 7.51 7.69
C TYR A 133 12.05 8.99 8.05
N PHE A 134 10.90 9.45 8.55
CA PHE A 134 10.70 10.84 8.97
C PHE A 134 11.68 11.26 10.06
N TYR A 135 11.90 10.42 11.07
CA TYR A 135 12.79 10.74 12.19
C TYR A 135 14.27 10.49 11.87
N SER A 136 14.59 9.39 11.17
CA SER A 136 15.98 8.99 10.92
C SER A 136 16.59 9.58 9.64
N ASN A 137 15.76 10.11 8.74
CA ASN A 137 16.11 10.47 7.37
C ASN A 137 16.71 9.29 6.56
N ASN A 138 16.51 8.05 7.02
CA ASN A 138 16.98 6.83 6.36
C ASN A 138 15.91 6.28 5.42
N LEU A 139 16.00 6.64 4.13
CA LEU A 139 15.06 6.17 3.12
C LEU A 139 15.40 4.73 2.70
N THR A 140 14.43 3.82 2.80
CA THR A 140 14.60 2.42 2.39
C THR A 140 13.43 1.97 1.52
N PRO A 141 13.54 0.84 0.78
CA PRO A 141 12.39 0.25 0.10
C PRO A 141 11.22 -0.06 1.04
N LYS A 142 11.49 -0.33 2.33
CA LYS A 142 10.45 -0.53 3.35
C LYS A 142 9.65 0.74 3.68
N SER A 143 10.12 1.91 3.28
CA SER A 143 9.37 3.16 3.40
C SER A 143 8.19 3.19 2.43
N ASP A 144 8.36 2.71 1.18
CA ASP A 144 7.24 2.54 0.24
C ASP A 144 6.27 1.46 0.71
N VAL A 145 6.76 0.40 1.37
CA VAL A 145 5.91 -0.64 1.96
C VAL A 145 5.00 -0.06 3.05
N TYR A 146 5.52 0.84 3.90
CA TYR A 146 4.71 1.53 4.89
C TYR A 146 3.59 2.34 4.23
N SER A 147 3.95 3.19 3.26
CA SER A 147 2.98 4.00 2.52
C SER A 147 1.93 3.14 1.79
N PHE A 148 2.32 1.97 1.28
CA PHE A 148 1.39 1.00 0.72
C PHE A 148 0.43 0.40 1.77
N GLY A 149 0.90 0.17 3.00
CA GLY A 149 0.04 -0.22 4.12
C GLY A 149 -1.07 0.79 4.39
N ILE A 150 -0.76 2.09 4.32
CA ILE A 150 -1.75 3.17 4.42
C ILE A 150 -2.77 3.09 3.28
N VAL A 151 -2.31 2.93 2.03
CA VAL A 151 -3.19 2.76 0.87
C VAL A 151 -4.10 1.53 1.00
N LEU A 152 -3.62 0.42 1.58
CA LEU A 152 -4.47 -0.75 1.85
C LEU A 152 -5.57 -0.42 2.87
N PHE A 153 -5.25 0.32 3.93
CA PHE A 153 -6.27 0.76 4.89
C PHE A 153 -7.27 1.74 4.26
N GLU A 154 -6.82 2.63 3.38
CA GLU A 154 -7.71 3.50 2.61
C GLU A 154 -8.68 2.69 1.74
N LEU A 155 -8.19 1.67 1.05
CA LEU A 155 -9.01 0.77 0.24
C LEU A 155 -10.03 0.02 1.10
N ILE A 156 -9.70 -0.37 2.34
CA ILE A 156 -10.64 -1.02 3.24
C ILE A 156 -11.69 -0.04 3.74
N ALA A 157 -11.26 1.12 4.24
CA ALA A 157 -12.09 2.04 5.02
C ALA A 157 -12.89 3.03 4.17
N GLY A 158 -12.46 3.28 2.94
CA GLY A 158 -13.06 4.33 2.13
C GLY A 158 -12.79 5.73 2.64
N ARG A 159 -11.71 5.91 3.41
CA ARG A 159 -11.31 7.17 4.05
C ARG A 159 -9.82 7.39 3.85
N SER A 160 -9.45 8.63 3.58
CA SER A 160 -8.07 9.07 3.44
C SER A 160 -7.42 9.44 4.79
N PRO A 161 -6.08 9.53 4.88
CA PRO A 161 -5.38 10.03 6.06
C PRO A 161 -5.85 11.43 6.50
N SER A 162 -6.21 12.31 5.55
CA SER A 162 -6.77 13.64 5.87
C SER A 162 -8.15 13.60 6.54
N GLU A 163 -8.86 12.47 6.47
CA GLU A 163 -10.18 12.26 7.09
C GLU A 163 -10.08 11.47 8.40
N GLY A 164 -8.87 11.35 8.97
CA GLY A 164 -8.64 10.68 10.25
C GLY A 164 -8.56 9.15 10.16
N LEU A 165 -8.06 8.62 9.03
CA LEU A 165 -7.94 7.18 8.82
C LEU A 165 -7.12 6.49 9.91
N MET A 166 -5.98 7.06 10.28
CA MET A 166 -5.05 6.37 11.19
C MET A 166 -5.57 6.34 12.62
N GLU A 167 -6.23 7.42 13.06
CA GLU A 167 -6.96 7.46 14.31
C GLU A 167 -8.04 6.39 14.34
N TYR A 168 -8.73 6.18 13.21
CA TYR A 168 -9.74 5.14 13.09
C TYR A 168 -9.13 3.73 13.15
N VAL A 169 -8.02 3.50 12.45
CA VAL A 169 -7.27 2.24 12.49
C VAL A 169 -6.76 1.93 13.89
N GLU A 170 -6.21 2.92 14.60
CA GLU A 170 -5.73 2.79 15.99
C GLU A 170 -6.87 2.42 16.95
N VAL A 171 -8.02 3.09 16.83
CA VAL A 171 -9.21 2.76 17.61
C VAL A 171 -9.61 1.30 17.35
N VAL A 172 -9.71 0.86 16.09
CA VAL A 172 -10.06 -0.52 15.73
C VAL A 172 -9.03 -1.51 16.28
N LEU A 173 -7.74 -1.21 16.19
CA LEU A 173 -6.66 -2.05 16.71
C LEU A 173 -6.68 -2.16 18.25
N SER A 174 -7.12 -1.12 18.95
CA SER A 174 -7.25 -1.11 20.42
C SER A 174 -8.46 -1.90 20.93
N MET A 175 -9.42 -2.21 20.06
CA MET A 175 -10.61 -2.97 20.44
C MET A 175 -10.31 -4.45 20.64
N ASN A 176 -10.86 -5.03 21.71
CA ASN A 176 -10.75 -6.46 21.99
C ASN A 176 -11.78 -7.28 21.17
N GLY A 177 -11.80 -7.08 19.86
CA GLY A 177 -12.89 -7.47 18.95
C GLY A 177 -12.79 -8.86 18.31
N GLY A 178 -11.87 -9.72 18.75
CA GLY A 178 -11.69 -11.05 18.15
C GLY A 178 -11.43 -11.00 16.63
N ARG A 179 -11.99 -11.97 15.88
CA ARG A 179 -11.78 -12.09 14.43
C ARG A 179 -12.58 -11.11 13.57
N ASP A 180 -13.48 -10.34 14.19
CA ASP A 180 -14.43 -9.48 13.47
C ASP A 180 -14.12 -8.00 13.71
N VAL A 181 -13.02 -7.68 14.39
CA VAL A 181 -12.62 -6.31 14.71
C VAL A 181 -12.48 -5.44 13.46
N TRP A 182 -11.97 -6.02 12.37
CA TRP A 182 -11.76 -5.34 11.09
C TRP A 182 -13.05 -5.00 10.35
N LEU A 183 -14.20 -5.60 10.70
CA LEU A 183 -15.49 -5.20 10.14
C LEU A 183 -15.85 -3.76 10.48
N GLN A 184 -15.40 -3.28 11.64
CA GLN A 184 -15.61 -1.90 12.03
C GLN A 184 -14.87 -0.95 11.10
N LEU A 185 -13.75 -1.38 10.52
CA LEU A 185 -13.01 -0.57 9.56
C LEU A 185 -13.65 -0.56 8.17
N LEU A 186 -14.54 -1.51 7.83
CA LEU A 186 -15.04 -1.69 6.48
C LEU A 186 -15.86 -0.49 6.00
N ASP A 187 -15.58 -0.02 4.79
CA ASP A 187 -16.34 1.03 4.12
C ASP A 187 -17.85 0.70 4.10
N PRO A 188 -18.70 1.51 4.78
CA PRO A 188 -20.14 1.26 4.86
C PRO A 188 -20.83 1.15 3.50
N ARG A 189 -20.26 1.78 2.47
CA ARG A 189 -20.83 1.82 1.11
C ARG A 189 -20.69 0.50 0.36
N LEU A 190 -19.88 -0.42 0.86
CA LEU A 190 -19.83 -1.79 0.34
C LEU A 190 -21.08 -2.60 0.74
N HIS A 191 -21.90 -2.13 1.69
CA HIS A 191 -23.13 -2.78 2.14
C HIS A 191 -22.93 -4.28 2.50
N GLY A 192 -21.76 -4.63 3.04
CA GLY A 192 -21.43 -6.03 3.38
C GLY A 192 -21.06 -6.93 2.20
N ASN A 193 -20.92 -6.39 0.97
CA ASN A 193 -20.45 -7.13 -0.21
C ASN A 193 -18.92 -7.33 -0.16
N CYS A 194 -18.46 -8.01 0.88
CA CYS A 194 -17.06 -8.27 1.19
C CYS A 194 -16.93 -9.63 1.88
N ASP A 195 -15.98 -10.46 1.45
CA ASP A 195 -15.67 -11.70 2.16
C ASP A 195 -14.87 -11.38 3.44
N LEU A 196 -15.39 -11.79 4.59
CA LEU A 196 -14.78 -11.50 5.90
C LEU A 196 -13.37 -12.08 6.05
N LYS A 197 -13.07 -13.21 5.41
CA LYS A 197 -11.73 -13.80 5.47
C LYS A 197 -10.76 -12.98 4.62
N GLU A 198 -11.23 -12.50 3.47
CA GLU A 198 -10.44 -11.58 2.64
C GLU A 198 -10.17 -10.26 3.37
N LEU A 199 -11.20 -9.66 3.99
CA LEU A 199 -11.07 -8.45 4.79
C LEU A 199 -10.01 -8.62 5.88
N ASN A 200 -10.17 -9.66 6.71
CA ASN A 200 -9.25 -9.93 7.81
C ASN A 200 -7.80 -10.11 7.33
N HIS A 201 -7.61 -10.80 6.20
CA HIS A 201 -6.29 -11.07 5.69
C HIS A 201 -5.65 -9.82 5.06
N ILE A 202 -6.40 -9.00 4.33
CA ILE A 202 -5.89 -7.74 3.78
C ILE A 202 -5.61 -6.72 4.89
N ALA A 203 -6.48 -6.61 5.90
CA ALA A 203 -6.27 -5.73 7.04
C ALA A 203 -5.02 -6.12 7.84
N LEU A 204 -4.75 -7.42 8.00
CA LEU A 204 -3.51 -7.88 8.61
C LEU A 204 -2.28 -7.53 7.75
N ILE A 205 -2.35 -7.72 6.43
CA ILE A 205 -1.27 -7.32 5.52
C ILE A 205 -1.00 -5.81 5.66
N ALA A 206 -2.06 -5.00 5.64
CA ALA A 206 -2.00 -3.54 5.82
C ALA A 206 -1.31 -3.18 7.14
N SER A 207 -1.77 -3.78 8.26
CA SER A 207 -1.19 -3.58 9.59
C SER A 207 0.30 -3.92 9.64
N ARG A 208 0.72 -5.04 9.04
CA ARG A 208 2.14 -5.42 8.99
C ARG A 208 2.99 -4.50 8.11
N CYS A 209 2.41 -4.00 7.01
CA CYS A 209 3.08 -3.03 6.15
C CYS A 209 3.28 -1.70 6.89
N ALA A 210 2.27 -1.27 7.65
CA ALA A 210 2.24 -0.03 8.42
C ALA A 210 2.87 -0.14 9.83
N GLU A 211 3.65 -1.18 10.12
CA GLU A 211 4.39 -1.30 11.37
C GLU A 211 5.37 -0.14 11.54
N ALA A 212 5.47 0.43 12.74
CA ALA A 212 6.36 1.55 13.01
C ALA A 212 7.83 1.15 12.78
N GLU A 213 8.22 -0.04 13.26
CA GLU A 213 9.57 -0.58 13.11
C GLU A 213 9.79 -1.20 11.73
N VAL A 214 10.77 -0.70 10.97
CA VAL A 214 11.12 -1.17 9.61
C VAL A 214 11.40 -2.68 9.55
N GLN A 215 11.95 -3.25 10.62
CA GLN A 215 12.32 -4.67 10.69
C GLN A 215 11.10 -5.59 10.77
N LYS A 216 9.97 -5.11 11.30
CA LYS A 216 8.72 -5.88 11.39
C LYS A 216 7.94 -5.90 10.08
N ARG A 217 8.19 -4.92 9.20
CA ARG A 217 7.54 -4.82 7.90
C ARG A 217 7.96 -5.99 7.00
N PRO A 218 7.05 -6.59 6.22
CA PRO A 218 7.41 -7.58 5.21
C PRO A 218 8.22 -6.96 4.06
N ARG A 219 8.88 -7.80 3.25
CA ARG A 219 9.34 -7.39 1.92
C ARG A 219 8.14 -7.26 0.98
N ILE A 220 8.22 -6.37 -0.01
CA ILE A 220 7.12 -6.18 -0.96
C ILE A 220 6.77 -7.47 -1.71
N SER A 221 7.75 -8.30 -2.04
CA SER A 221 7.53 -9.62 -2.67
C SER A 221 6.74 -10.59 -1.78
N GLU A 222 6.90 -10.53 -0.45
CA GLU A 222 6.06 -11.31 0.48
C GLU A 222 4.61 -10.79 0.48
N VAL A 223 4.43 -9.48 0.36
CA VAL A 223 3.11 -8.84 0.25
C VAL A 223 2.42 -9.22 -1.05
N VAL A 224 3.14 -9.19 -2.19
CA VAL A 224 2.63 -9.64 -3.49
C VAL A 224 2.18 -11.09 -3.42
N GLN A 225 2.98 -11.98 -2.84
CA GLN A 225 2.62 -13.38 -2.67
C GLN A 225 1.39 -13.58 -1.76
N ALA A 226 1.27 -12.78 -0.70
CA ALA A 226 0.11 -12.83 0.19
C ALA A 226 -1.16 -12.36 -0.52
N LEU A 227 -1.09 -11.24 -1.26
CA LEU A 227 -2.22 -10.70 -2.02
C LEU A 227 -2.60 -11.56 -3.22
N ALA A 228 -1.66 -12.29 -3.84
CA ALA A 228 -1.93 -13.18 -4.97
C ALA A 228 -2.87 -14.34 -4.64
N ARG A 229 -3.07 -14.65 -3.34
CA ARG A 229 -4.00 -15.68 -2.86
C ARG A 229 -5.46 -15.31 -3.11
N PHE A 230 -5.76 -14.02 -3.26
CA PHE A 230 -7.09 -13.55 -3.62
C PHE A 230 -7.30 -13.74 -5.11
N ARG A 231 -8.34 -14.49 -5.45
CA ARG A 231 -8.68 -14.76 -6.83
C ARG A 231 -9.17 -13.47 -7.47
N ARG A 232 -8.51 -13.05 -8.55
CA ARG A 232 -9.22 -12.38 -9.64
C ARG A 232 -10.31 -13.36 -10.06
N THR A 233 -11.57 -12.95 -10.05
CA THR A 233 -12.70 -13.83 -10.38
C THR A 233 -12.49 -14.44 -11.77
N GLY A 234 -12.01 -15.70 -11.80
CA GLY A 234 -11.73 -16.50 -13.00
C GLY A 234 -10.63 -17.57 -12.78
N GLY A 235 -11.01 -18.82 -12.47
CA GLY A 235 -10.13 -20.01 -12.55
C GLY A 235 -9.72 -20.64 -11.21
N SER A 236 -10.03 -21.94 -11.00
CA SER A 236 -10.13 -22.82 -9.80
C SER A 236 -8.85 -23.27 -9.03
N LYS A 237 -9.11 -23.79 -7.80
CA LYS A 237 -8.32 -24.24 -6.62
C LYS A 237 -6.81 -24.56 -6.70
N LEU A 238 -6.05 -24.04 -5.72
CA LEU A 238 -5.04 -24.67 -4.82
C LEU A 238 -4.59 -23.57 -3.82
N ASP A 239 -4.37 -23.71 -2.50
CA ASP A 239 -3.37 -24.54 -1.82
C ASP A 239 -3.63 -24.65 -0.29
N SER A 240 -3.59 -25.87 0.23
CA SER A 240 -3.66 -26.19 1.66
C SER A 240 -2.31 -26.05 2.40
N LEU A 241 -1.22 -25.77 1.69
CA LEU A 241 0.14 -25.83 2.24
C LEU A 241 0.60 -24.54 2.94
N ASN A 242 -0.05 -23.40 2.69
CA ASN A 242 0.39 -22.09 3.21
C ASN A 242 -0.43 -21.53 4.40
N LEU A 243 -1.55 -22.19 4.74
CA LEU A 243 -2.36 -21.84 5.91
C LEU A 243 -1.64 -22.20 7.22
N SER A 244 -0.77 -23.21 7.20
CA SER A 244 0.00 -23.67 8.38
C SER A 244 1.10 -22.69 8.78
N SER A 245 1.86 -22.16 7.81
CA SER A 245 2.89 -21.15 8.03
C SER A 245 2.29 -19.84 8.55
N PHE A 246 1.12 -19.47 8.02
CA PHE A 246 0.38 -18.29 8.46
C PHE A 246 -0.22 -18.47 9.86
N ASN A 247 -0.84 -19.62 10.15
CA ASN A 247 -1.35 -19.94 11.49
C ASN A 247 -0.23 -20.01 12.55
N ARG A 248 0.98 -20.43 12.17
CA ARG A 248 2.17 -20.40 13.05
C ARG A 248 2.59 -18.96 13.36
N PHE A 249 2.46 -18.05 12.38
CA PHE A 249 2.78 -16.64 12.53
C PHE A 249 1.75 -15.90 13.42
N GLU A 250 0.45 -16.14 13.22
CA GLU A 250 -0.63 -15.60 14.07
C GLU A 250 -0.45 -15.94 15.56
N ARG A 251 -0.02 -17.18 15.85
CA ARG A 251 0.29 -17.61 17.22
C ARG A 251 1.45 -16.85 17.84
N LYS A 252 2.44 -16.47 17.03
CA LYS A 252 3.62 -15.71 17.49
C LYS A 252 3.25 -14.27 17.84
N GLN A 253 2.45 -13.61 16.99
CA GLN A 253 1.93 -12.25 17.24
C GLN A 253 1.04 -12.19 18.49
N ARG A 254 0.17 -13.20 18.70
CA ARG A 254 -0.63 -13.30 19.92
C ARG A 254 0.26 -13.42 21.15
N ALA A 255 1.25 -14.31 21.13
CA ALA A 255 2.16 -14.51 22.25
C ALA A 255 2.96 -13.24 22.59
N GLU A 256 3.42 -12.48 21.59
CA GLU A 256 4.16 -11.23 21.81
C GLU A 256 3.29 -10.13 22.41
N ARG A 257 2.01 -10.02 22.01
CA ARG A 257 1.05 -9.08 22.62
C ARG A 257 0.69 -9.46 24.05
N ASP A 258 0.44 -10.74 24.30
CA ASP A 258 0.12 -11.25 25.64
C ASP A 258 1.30 -10.96 26.59
N MET A 259 2.54 -11.14 26.12
CA MET A 259 3.75 -10.81 26.89
C MET A 259 3.89 -9.31 27.19
N MET A 260 3.56 -8.43 26.25
CA MET A 260 3.62 -6.97 26.46
C MET A 260 2.54 -6.47 27.43
N GLN A 261 1.35 -7.10 27.42
CA GLN A 261 0.29 -6.80 28.38
C GLN A 261 0.65 -7.27 29.79
N GLU A 262 1.28 -8.45 29.92
CA GLU A 262 1.77 -8.92 31.22
C GLU A 262 2.86 -8.00 31.78
N SER A 263 3.81 -7.53 30.96
CA SER A 263 4.86 -6.61 31.43
C SER A 263 4.30 -5.26 31.88
N SER A 264 3.32 -4.70 31.16
CA SER A 264 2.64 -3.46 31.55
C SER A 264 1.89 -3.62 32.87
N SER A 265 1.21 -4.77 33.06
CA SER A 265 0.45 -5.04 34.30
C SER A 265 1.35 -5.26 35.54
N MET A 266 2.58 -5.74 35.34
CA MET A 266 3.54 -5.95 36.43
C MET A 266 4.25 -4.65 36.85
N GLU A 267 4.38 -3.68 35.95
CA GLU A 267 4.91 -2.36 36.28
C GLU A 267 3.88 -1.53 37.08
N ASP A 268 2.59 -1.60 36.71
CA ASP A 268 1.50 -0.94 37.44
C ASP A 268 1.27 -1.52 38.84
N ALA A 269 1.64 -2.79 39.08
CA ALA A 269 1.53 -3.43 40.39
C ALA A 269 2.71 -3.13 41.34
N ARG A 270 3.74 -2.41 40.87
CA ARG A 270 4.95 -2.06 41.64
C ARG A 270 5.05 -0.57 41.97
N GLY A 271 4.13 0.27 41.47
CA GLY A 271 3.95 1.67 41.88
C GLY A 271 2.92 1.81 43.00
#